data_AF-A0AAV4IMZ8-F1
#
_entry.id   AF-A0AAV4IMZ8-F1
#
_cell.length_a   1.000
_cell.length_b   1.000
_cell.length_c   1.000
_cell.angle_alpha   90.00
_cell.angle_beta   90.00
_cell.angle_gamma   90.00
#
_symmetry.space_group_name_H-M   'P 1'
#
loop_
_entity.id
_entity.type
_entity.pdbx_description
1 polymer ?
#
loop_
_entity_poly.entity_id
_entity_poly.type
_entity_poly.pdbx_seq_one_letter_code
_entity_poly.pdbx_strand_id
1 'polypeptide(L)'
;METSDIQERWSEYIQELFYDERGQQPETQKPIEGPPILKAEVEKTINDMKNGKAAGPDQIPIELLQALGNWGIDQLTKLLNRIYNTGNIPKDMLISTFITL
;
A
#
# COMPACT_ATOMS: atom_id res chain seq x y z
N MET A 1 -9.09 39.40 0.49
CA MET A 1 -8.05 38.36 0.48
C MET A 1 -8.05 37.81 -0.92
N GLU A 2 -6.96 38.02 -1.62
CA GLU A 2 -6.77 37.44 -2.93
C GLU A 2 -6.65 35.92 -2.77
N THR A 3 -7.02 35.15 -3.79
CA THR A 3 -6.94 33.68 -3.73
C THR A 3 -5.51 33.19 -3.49
N SER A 4 -4.51 33.99 -3.87
CA SER A 4 -3.09 33.76 -3.59
C SER A 4 -2.79 33.76 -2.08
N ASP A 5 -3.32 34.73 -1.34
CA ASP A 5 -3.04 34.91 0.08
C ASP A 5 -3.60 33.72 0.89
N ILE A 6 -4.75 33.22 0.44
CA ILE A 6 -5.37 32.02 1.03
C ILE A 6 -4.47 30.81 0.76
N GLN A 7 -4.07 30.58 -0.49
CA GLN A 7 -3.21 29.44 -0.84
C GLN A 7 -1.86 29.46 -0.10
N GLU A 8 -1.26 30.64 0.02
CA GLU A 8 -0.01 30.82 0.75
C GLU A 8 -0.19 30.46 2.24
N ARG A 9 -1.25 30.97 2.87
CA ARG A 9 -1.54 30.66 4.27
C ARG A 9 -1.83 29.19 4.52
N TRP A 10 -2.53 28.52 3.59
CA TRP A 10 -2.76 27.07 3.67
C TRP A 10 -1.47 26.29 3.49
N SER A 11 -0.58 26.71 2.60
CA SER A 11 0.72 26.07 2.39
C SER A 11 1.60 26.17 3.64
N GLU A 12 1.69 27.36 4.24
CA GLU A 12 2.42 27.57 5.49
C GLU A 12 1.87 26.67 6.61
N TYR A 13 0.54 26.67 6.79
CA TYR A 13 -0.09 25.86 7.84
C TYR A 13 0.20 24.37 7.67
N ILE A 14 0.12 23.84 6.45
CA ILE A 14 0.41 22.43 6.18
C ILE A 14 1.90 22.14 6.39
N GLN A 15 2.79 23.04 5.97
CA GLN A 15 4.23 22.89 6.19
C GLN A 15 4.57 22.86 7.68
N GLU A 16 4.01 23.77 8.48
CA GLU A 16 4.18 23.79 9.94
C GLU A 16 3.60 22.53 10.59
N LEU A 17 2.38 22.13 10.19
CA LEU A 17 1.68 20.99 10.76
C LEU A 17 2.42 19.66 10.55
N PHE A 18 3.06 19.50 9.39
CA PHE A 18 3.83 18.31 9.04
C PHE A 18 5.35 18.52 9.10
N TYR A 19 5.81 19.60 9.74
CA TYR A 19 7.23 19.85 9.95
C TYR A 19 7.81 18.76 10.85
N ASP A 20 8.78 18.01 10.33
CA ASP A 20 9.37 16.90 11.07
C ASP A 20 10.48 17.41 12.00
N GLU A 21 10.12 17.69 13.26
CA GLU A 21 11.08 18.10 14.30
C GLU A 21 11.99 16.94 14.78
N ARG A 22 11.77 15.70 14.30
CA ARG A 22 12.50 14.50 14.75
C ARG A 22 13.90 14.40 14.14
N GLY A 23 14.74 15.44 14.31
CA GLY A 23 16.19 15.41 14.04
C GLY A 23 16.64 14.73 12.73
N GLN A 24 17.86 14.20 12.72
CA GLN A 24 18.25 13.25 11.68
C GLN A 24 17.45 11.96 11.85
N GLN A 25 16.88 11.45 10.75
CA GLN A 25 16.33 10.11 10.77
C GLN A 25 17.41 9.15 11.29
N PRO A 26 17.09 8.27 12.25
CA PRO A 26 18.06 7.31 12.73
C PRO A 26 18.63 6.57 11.53
N GLU A 27 19.95 6.39 11.50
CA GLU A 27 20.56 5.47 10.55
C GLU A 27 19.88 4.12 10.75
N THR A 28 18.91 3.81 9.91
CA THR A 28 18.35 2.47 9.85
C THR A 28 19.52 1.60 9.46
N GLN A 29 20.02 0.81 10.41
CA GLN A 29 20.95 -0.26 10.13
C GLN A 29 20.45 -0.98 8.87
N LYS A 30 21.38 -1.32 7.96
CA LYS A 30 21.10 -2.00 6.69
C LYS A 30 19.85 -2.86 6.84
N PRO A 31 18.83 -2.71 5.97
CA PRO A 31 17.53 -3.32 6.19
C PRO A 31 17.77 -4.78 6.57
N ILE A 32 17.45 -5.10 7.83
CA ILE A 32 17.39 -6.47 8.27
C ILE A 32 16.33 -7.06 7.35
N GLU A 33 16.74 -7.90 6.40
CA GLU A 33 15.79 -8.63 5.56
C GLU A 33 14.83 -9.32 6.53
N GLY A 34 13.59 -8.85 6.54
CA GLY A 34 12.57 -9.46 7.38
C GLY A 34 12.26 -10.86 6.88
N PRO A 35 11.57 -11.68 7.69
CA PRO A 35 11.17 -13.00 7.26
C PRO A 35 10.34 -12.92 5.96
N PRO A 36 10.42 -13.93 5.08
CA PRO A 36 9.59 -13.97 3.90
C PRO A 36 8.11 -14.07 4.29
N ILE A 37 7.26 -13.51 3.45
CA ILE A 37 5.80 -13.65 3.58
C ILE A 37 5.45 -15.12 3.37
N LEU A 38 4.79 -15.72 4.35
CA LEU A 38 4.44 -17.14 4.36
C LEU A 38 3.19 -17.39 3.52
N LYS A 39 3.15 -18.57 2.90
CA LYS A 39 1.96 -19.04 2.18
C LYS A 39 0.70 -19.03 3.07
N ALA A 40 0.84 -19.46 4.32
CA ALA A 40 -0.25 -19.51 5.30
C ALA A 40 -0.82 -18.11 5.64
N GLU A 41 0.02 -17.06 5.62
CA GLU A 41 -0.43 -15.69 5.83
C GLU A 41 -1.29 -15.21 4.64
N VAL A 42 -0.85 -15.51 3.42
CA VAL A 42 -1.60 -15.16 2.20
C VAL A 42 -2.91 -15.93 2.14
N GLU A 43 -2.88 -17.24 2.39
CA GLU A 43 -4.07 -18.09 2.41
C GLU A 43 -5.10 -17.59 3.43
N LYS A 44 -4.68 -17.33 4.67
CA LYS A 44 -5.54 -16.79 5.71
C LYS A 44 -6.14 -15.46 5.29
N THR A 45 -5.32 -14.56 4.75
CA THR A 45 -5.77 -13.23 4.32
C THR A 45 -6.84 -13.32 3.23
N ILE A 46 -6.63 -14.13 2.20
CA ILE A 46 -7.59 -14.30 1.10
C ILE A 46 -8.91 -14.91 1.59
N ASN A 47 -8.86 -15.81 2.56
CA ASN A 47 -10.05 -16.43 3.15
C ASN A 47 -10.80 -15.49 4.11
N ASP A 48 -10.11 -14.62 4.82
CA ASP A 48 -10.70 -13.67 5.78
C ASP A 48 -11.36 -12.46 5.08
N MET A 49 -11.04 -12.21 3.81
CA MET A 49 -11.62 -11.12 3.02
C MET A 49 -13.09 -11.39 2.68
N LYS A 50 -13.94 -10.36 2.83
CA LYS A 50 -15.39 -10.47 2.61
C LYS A 50 -15.73 -10.45 1.12
N ASN A 51 -16.65 -11.34 0.74
CA ASN A 51 -17.25 -11.35 -0.59
C ASN A 51 -18.24 -10.19 -0.79
N GLY A 52 -18.58 -9.90 -2.06
CA GLY A 52 -19.51 -8.86 -2.47
C GLY A 52 -18.94 -7.44 -2.37
N LYS A 53 -17.61 -7.31 -2.29
CA LYS A 53 -16.94 -6.01 -2.34
C LYS A 53 -16.76 -5.57 -3.80
N ALA A 54 -16.88 -4.26 -4.04
CA ALA A 54 -16.55 -3.71 -5.33
C ALA A 54 -15.07 -3.99 -5.64
N ALA A 55 -14.79 -4.40 -6.88
CA ALA A 55 -13.41 -4.54 -7.33
C ALA A 55 -12.71 -3.18 -7.28
N GLY A 56 -11.40 -3.21 -7.04
CA GLY A 56 -10.57 -2.01 -7.12
C GLY A 56 -10.38 -1.56 -8.58
N PRO A 57 -9.53 -0.55 -8.82
CA PRO A 57 -9.17 -0.11 -10.17
C PRO A 57 -8.59 -1.21 -11.07
N ASP A 58 -8.08 -2.29 -10.47
CA ASP A 58 -7.59 -3.48 -11.16
C ASP A 58 -8.71 -4.36 -11.75
N GLN A 59 -9.97 -4.09 -11.38
CA GLN A 59 -11.15 -4.86 -11.77
C GLN A 59 -11.09 -6.34 -11.35
N ILE A 60 -10.28 -6.66 -10.33
CA ILE A 60 -10.13 -8.02 -9.81
C ILE A 60 -10.93 -8.17 -8.51
N PRO A 61 -12.05 -8.91 -8.52
CA PRO A 61 -12.80 -9.22 -7.30
C PRO A 61 -12.06 -10.28 -6.47
N ILE A 62 -12.26 -10.27 -5.14
CA ILE A 62 -11.60 -11.22 -4.23
C ILE A 62 -12.02 -12.67 -4.49
N GLU A 63 -13.27 -12.86 -4.94
CA GLU A 63 -13.83 -14.16 -5.30
C GLU A 63 -13.04 -14.82 -6.43
N LEU A 64 -12.46 -14.03 -7.34
CA LEU A 64 -11.60 -14.56 -8.39
C LEU A 64 -10.30 -15.11 -7.80
N LEU A 65 -9.69 -14.40 -6.84
CA LEU A 65 -8.49 -14.85 -6.16
C LEU A 65 -8.76 -16.11 -5.32
N GLN A 66 -9.91 -16.17 -4.65
CA GLN A 66 -10.35 -17.37 -3.93
C GLN A 66 -10.56 -18.56 -4.89
N ALA A 67 -11.16 -18.34 -6.06
CA ALA A 67 -11.42 -19.38 -7.06
C ALA A 67 -10.14 -19.99 -7.65
N LEU A 68 -9.02 -19.25 -7.65
CA LEU A 68 -7.72 -19.76 -8.09
C LEU A 68 -7.09 -20.77 -7.11
N GLY A 69 -7.62 -20.85 -5.88
CA GLY A 69 -7.20 -21.80 -4.86
C GLY A 69 -5.69 -21.80 -4.62
N ASN A 70 -5.12 -22.99 -4.38
CA ASN A 70 -3.70 -23.15 -4.08
C ASN A 70 -2.76 -22.57 -5.12
N TRP A 71 -3.12 -22.64 -6.40
CA TRP A 71 -2.30 -22.07 -7.47
C TRP A 71 -2.24 -20.55 -7.35
N GLY A 72 -3.39 -19.90 -7.11
CA GLY A 72 -3.47 -18.45 -6.90
C GLY A 72 -2.65 -18.01 -5.69
N ILE A 73 -2.78 -18.73 -4.58
CA ILE A 73 -2.01 -18.46 -3.36
C ILE A 73 -0.50 -18.55 -3.66
N ASP A 74 -0.05 -19.59 -4.36
CA ASP A 74 1.38 -19.75 -4.71
C ASP A 74 1.91 -18.60 -5.59
N GLN A 75 1.11 -18.13 -6.56
CA GLN A 75 1.50 -17.00 -7.40
C GLN A 75 1.56 -15.69 -6.61
N LEU A 76 0.55 -15.44 -5.76
CA LEU A 76 0.48 -14.24 -4.92
C LEU A 76 1.65 -14.20 -3.94
N THR A 77 1.93 -15.30 -3.23
CA THR A 77 3.06 -15.37 -2.29
C THR A 77 4.39 -15.09 -3.00
N LYS A 78 4.61 -15.63 -4.22
CA LYS A 78 5.82 -15.34 -5.01
C LYS A 78 5.92 -13.87 -5.42
N LEU A 79 4.82 -13.29 -5.89
CA LEU A 79 4.77 -11.89 -6.30
C LEU A 79 5.04 -10.95 -5.12
N LEU A 80 4.37 -11.16 -3.99
CA LEU A 80 4.51 -10.34 -2.79
C LEU A 80 5.92 -10.41 -2.23
N ASN A 81 6.52 -11.60 -2.14
CA ASN A 81 7.92 -11.75 -1.73
C ASN A 81 8.90 -11.10 -2.71
N ARG A 82 8.62 -11.12 -4.02
CA ARG A 82 9.44 -10.39 -5.00
C ARG A 82 9.39 -8.88 -4.77
N ILE A 83 8.21 -8.32 -4.51
CA ILE A 83 8.06 -6.89 -4.19
C ILE A 83 8.78 -6.57 -2.88
N TYR A 84 8.56 -7.38 -1.84
CA TYR A 84 9.16 -7.22 -0.52
C TYR A 84 10.69 -7.24 -0.56
N ASN A 85 11.29 -8.24 -1.22
CA ASN A 85 12.75 -8.42 -1.28
C ASN A 85 13.43 -7.38 -2.18
N THR A 86 12.76 -6.91 -3.23
CA THR A 86 13.37 -5.96 -4.17
C THR A 86 13.11 -4.50 -3.80
N GLY A 87 12.13 -4.23 -2.93
CA GLY A 87 11.64 -2.87 -2.64
C GLY A 87 10.96 -2.18 -3.84
N ASN A 88 10.81 -2.87 -4.97
CA ASN A 88 10.24 -2.31 -6.18
C ASN A 88 8.73 -2.48 -6.19
N ILE A 89 8.01 -1.44 -5.77
CA ILE A 89 6.56 -1.39 -5.79
C ILE A 89 6.09 -1.01 -7.22
N PRO A 90 5.14 -1.75 -7.83
CA PRO A 90 4.54 -1.36 -9.11
C PRO A 90 3.97 0.05 -9.06
N LYS A 91 4.18 0.84 -10.12
CA LYS A 91 3.72 2.23 -10.19
C LYS A 91 2.23 2.38 -9.93
N ASP A 92 1.43 1.44 -10.42
CA ASP A 92 -0.03 1.45 -10.25
C ASP A 92 -0.45 1.32 -8.77
N MET A 93 0.36 0.66 -7.94
CA MET A 93 0.12 0.56 -6.50
C MET A 93 0.54 1.82 -5.72
N LEU A 94 1.26 2.75 -6.35
CA LEU A 94 1.66 4.03 -5.75
C LEU A 94 0.59 5.12 -5.94
N ILE A 95 -0.47 4.83 -6.70
CA ILE A 95 -1.52 5.79 -7.02
C ILE A 95 -2.69 5.58 -6.06
N SER A 96 -3.10 6.64 -5.36
CA SER A 96 -4.32 6.67 -4.56
C SER A 96 -5.39 7.47 -5.29
N THR A 97 -6.56 6.87 -5.54
CA THR A 97 -7.71 7.55 -6.13
C THR A 97 -8.71 7.88 -5.02
N PHE A 98 -8.87 9.15 -4.71
CA PHE A 98 -9.89 9.63 -3.77
C PHE A 98 -11.14 10.02 -4.55
N ILE A 99 -12.27 9.39 -4.24
CA ILE A 99 -13.57 9.73 -4.83
C ILE A 99 -14.38 10.46 -3.75
N THR A 100 -14.64 11.75 -3.97
CA THR A 100 -15.54 12.55 -3.13
C THR A 100 -16.97 12.09 -3.34
N LEU A 101 -17.70 11.83 -2.24
CA LEU A 101 -19.15 11.62 -2.24
C LEU A 101 -19.90 12.97 -2.32
#